data_AF-A0A2W4KJ28-F1
#
_entry.id   AF-A0A2W4KJ28-F1
#
_cell.length_a   1.000
_cell.length_b   1.000
_cell.length_c   1.000
_cell.angle_alpha   90.00
_cell.angle_beta   90.00
_cell.angle_gamma   90.00
#
_symmetry.space_group_name_H-M   'P 1'
#
loop_
_entity.id
_entity.type
_entity.pdbx_description
1 polymer ?
#
loop_
_entity_poly.entity_id
_entity_poly.type
_entity_poly.pdbx_seq_one_letter_code
_entity_poly.pdbx_strand_id
1 'polypeptide(L)'
;MFQRMTGWKRMLGLVIVMGLLATFTGAGLAAPSVPAGAKSPFDNKVIKRVDAARAIEHIRVLSEEIGPRPAGTAAERQAAEYIASVLRRYGYDVELQTFPTPDQYIAAVT
;
A
#
# COMPACT_ATOMS: atom_id res chain seq x y z
N MET A 1 32.46 3.41 -70.23
CA MET A 1 33.52 3.21 -69.22
C MET A 1 33.20 4.02 -67.96
N PHE A 2 32.21 3.66 -67.13
CA PHE A 2 32.05 4.18 -65.75
C PHE A 2 30.85 3.50 -65.04
N GLN A 3 30.96 2.21 -64.68
CA GLN A 3 29.87 1.53 -63.93
C GLN A 3 30.35 0.61 -62.80
N ARG A 4 31.60 0.77 -62.33
CA ARG A 4 32.18 -0.07 -61.25
C ARG A 4 32.24 0.58 -59.86
N MET A 5 31.64 1.76 -59.64
CA MET A 5 31.80 2.50 -58.36
C MET A 5 30.50 2.80 -57.58
N THR A 6 29.32 2.43 -58.08
CA THR A 6 28.04 2.71 -57.39
C THR A 6 27.59 1.60 -56.42
N GLY A 7 28.15 0.39 -56.51
CA GLY A 7 27.84 -0.72 -55.60
C GLY A 7 28.40 -0.52 -54.19
N TRP A 8 29.66 -0.09 -54.07
CA TRP A 8 30.33 0.12 -52.78
C TRP A 8 29.62 1.17 -51.92
N LYS A 9 29.15 2.28 -52.53
CA LYS A 9 28.45 3.35 -51.79
C LYS A 9 27.09 2.90 -51.24
N ARG A 10 26.39 2.00 -51.96
CA ARG A 10 25.14 1.38 -51.51
C ARG A 10 25.37 0.32 -50.42
N MET A 11 26.48 -0.40 -50.51
CA MET A 11 26.89 -1.40 -49.52
C MET A 11 27.36 -0.74 -48.20
N LEU A 12 28.09 0.38 -48.28
CA LEU A 12 28.54 1.14 -47.11
C LEU A 12 27.37 1.78 -46.34
N GLY A 13 26.35 2.29 -47.06
CA GLY A 13 25.15 2.84 -46.45
C GLY A 13 24.31 1.80 -45.70
N LEU A 14 24.21 0.58 -46.24
CA LEU A 14 23.46 -0.53 -45.62
C LEU A 14 24.12 -1.02 -44.32
N VAL A 15 25.46 -1.02 -44.25
CA VAL A 15 26.20 -1.41 -43.04
C VAL A 15 26.06 -0.37 -41.92
N ILE A 16 25.99 0.93 -42.27
CA ILE A 16 25.78 2.01 -41.27
C ILE A 16 24.34 1.97 -40.72
N VAL A 17 23.34 1.67 -41.55
CA VAL A 17 21.94 1.54 -41.10
C VAL A 17 21.72 0.28 -40.25
N MET A 18 22.38 -0.84 -40.57
CA MET A 18 22.36 -2.05 -39.73
C MET A 18 23.14 -1.89 -38.43
N GLY A 19 24.23 -1.11 -38.42
CA GLY A 19 24.99 -0.81 -37.20
C GLY A 19 24.24 0.09 -36.22
N LEU A 20 23.40 1.01 -36.71
CA LEU A 20 22.56 1.86 -35.87
C LEU A 20 21.33 1.12 -35.29
N LEU A 21 20.86 0.05 -35.93
CA LEU A 21 19.76 -0.77 -35.40
C LEU A 21 20.18 -1.70 -34.25
N ALA A 22 21.49 -1.97 -34.09
CA ALA A 22 22.01 -2.91 -33.10
C ALA A 22 22.24 -2.31 -31.70
N THR A 23 22.08 -0.99 -31.51
CA THR A 23 22.40 -0.32 -30.23
C THR A 23 21.19 0.03 -29.36
N PHE A 24 19.95 -0.27 -29.80
CA PHE A 24 18.72 0.06 -29.05
C PHE A 24 18.06 -1.15 -28.36
N THR A 25 18.84 -2.14 -27.92
CA THR A 25 18.35 -3.22 -27.05
C THR A 25 18.99 -3.12 -25.67
N GLY A 26 18.81 -1.95 -25.04
CA GLY A 26 18.96 -1.83 -23.59
C GLY A 26 17.79 -2.52 -22.90
N ALA A 27 17.84 -3.85 -22.78
CA ALA A 27 16.92 -4.59 -21.95
C ALA A 27 17.27 -4.29 -20.48
N GLY A 28 16.66 -3.24 -19.93
CA GLY A 28 16.69 -3.00 -18.49
C GLY A 28 16.16 -4.26 -17.79
N LEU A 29 16.91 -4.76 -16.80
CA LEU A 29 16.46 -5.82 -15.91
C LEU A 29 15.31 -5.27 -15.05
N ALA A 30 14.11 -5.22 -15.61
CA ALA A 30 12.89 -5.09 -14.84
C ALA A 30 12.77 -6.39 -14.03
N ALA A 31 12.93 -6.29 -12.71
CA ALA A 31 12.54 -7.38 -11.82
C ALA A 31 11.10 -7.79 -12.15
N PRO A 32 10.75 -9.08 -12.16
CA PRO A 32 9.38 -9.51 -12.38
C PRO A 32 8.51 -8.81 -11.33
N SER A 33 7.61 -7.94 -11.79
CA SER A 33 6.60 -7.36 -10.92
C SER A 33 5.73 -8.50 -10.42
N VAL A 34 5.75 -8.74 -9.12
CA VAL A 34 4.76 -9.62 -8.50
C VAL A 34 3.40 -9.04 -8.88
N PRO A 35 2.54 -9.76 -9.62
CA PRO A 35 1.25 -9.22 -9.99
C PRO A 35 0.53 -8.87 -8.69
N ALA A 36 0.14 -7.60 -8.55
CA ALA A 36 -0.52 -7.03 -7.38
C ALA A 36 -1.92 -7.63 -7.09
N GLY A 37 -2.21 -8.81 -7.65
CA GLY A 37 -3.51 -9.45 -7.66
C GLY A 37 -3.41 -10.95 -7.93
N ALA A 38 -2.44 -11.66 -7.33
CA ALA A 38 -2.61 -13.09 -7.12
C ALA A 38 -3.80 -13.32 -6.16
N LYS A 39 -5.01 -13.17 -6.69
CA LYS A 39 -6.27 -13.35 -5.99
C LYS A 39 -6.41 -14.84 -5.72
N SER A 40 -6.11 -15.26 -4.51
CA SER A 40 -6.51 -16.57 -4.04
C SER A 40 -8.03 -16.68 -4.17
N PRO A 41 -8.59 -17.83 -4.60
CA PRO A 41 -10.05 -18.03 -4.63
C PRO A 41 -10.74 -17.70 -3.29
N PHE A 42 -10.00 -17.76 -2.18
CA PHE A 42 -10.49 -17.42 -0.84
C PHE A 42 -10.62 -15.90 -0.60
N ASP A 43 -9.86 -15.06 -1.29
CA ASP A 43 -9.83 -13.60 -1.05
C ASP A 43 -11.16 -12.94 -1.40
N ASN A 44 -11.83 -13.43 -2.44
CA ASN A 44 -13.14 -12.93 -2.88
C ASN A 44 -14.20 -13.01 -1.78
N LYS A 45 -14.09 -13.98 -0.86
CA LYS A 45 -15.01 -14.10 0.29
C LYS A 45 -14.78 -12.99 1.32
N VAL A 46 -13.55 -12.52 1.47
CA VAL A 46 -13.19 -11.44 2.41
C VAL A 46 -13.54 -10.08 1.79
N ILE A 47 -13.09 -9.83 0.56
CA ILE A 47 -13.28 -8.54 -0.14
C ILE A 47 -14.77 -8.16 -0.22
N LYS A 48 -15.66 -9.13 -0.48
CA LYS A 48 -17.11 -8.89 -0.54
C LYS A 48 -17.75 -8.45 0.80
N ARG A 49 -17.07 -8.65 1.93
CA ARG A 49 -17.56 -8.32 3.27
C ARG A 49 -16.88 -7.10 3.88
N VAL A 50 -15.76 -6.66 3.31
CA VAL A 50 -15.08 -5.44 3.73
C VAL A 50 -15.94 -4.24 3.34
N ASP A 51 -16.10 -3.33 4.29
CA ASP A 51 -16.92 -2.14 4.16
C ASP A 51 -16.11 -0.93 4.63
N ALA A 52 -15.68 -0.12 3.67
CA ALA A 52 -14.84 1.05 3.92
C ALA A 52 -15.57 2.14 4.69
N ALA A 53 -16.89 2.31 4.46
CA ALA A 53 -17.67 3.33 5.15
C ALA A 53 -17.75 3.04 6.66
N ARG A 54 -17.91 1.76 7.02
CA ARG A 54 -17.87 1.33 8.43
C ARG A 54 -16.51 1.57 9.09
N ALA A 55 -15.42 1.34 8.36
CA ALA A 55 -14.07 1.61 8.87
C ALA A 55 -13.87 3.11 9.15
N ILE A 56 -14.32 3.97 8.23
CA ILE A 56 -14.27 5.43 8.40
C ILE A 56 -15.13 5.88 9.59
N GLU A 57 -16.30 5.28 9.80
CA GLU A 57 -17.13 5.62 10.96
C GLU A 57 -16.45 5.27 12.29
N HIS A 58 -15.76 4.13 12.39
CA HIS A 58 -14.95 3.80 13.57
C HIS A 58 -13.81 4.81 13.77
N ILE A 59 -13.17 5.25 12.69
CA ILE A 59 -12.14 6.30 12.77
C ILE A 59 -12.76 7.59 13.30
N ARG A 60 -13.90 8.03 12.77
CA ARG A 60 -14.61 9.25 13.21
C ARG A 60 -14.90 9.23 14.71
N VAL A 61 -15.51 8.15 15.22
CA VAL A 61 -15.77 8.02 16.67
C VAL A 61 -14.49 8.11 17.48
N LEU A 62 -13.44 7.39 17.06
CA LEU A 62 -12.17 7.40 17.77
C LEU A 62 -11.51 8.78 17.72
N SER A 63 -11.40 9.41 16.55
CA SER A 63 -10.61 10.63 16.36
C SER A 63 -11.35 11.94 16.66
N GLU A 64 -12.66 12.00 16.42
CA GLU A 64 -13.44 13.23 16.56
C GLU A 64 -14.29 13.23 17.84
N GLU A 65 -15.00 12.14 18.12
CA GLU A 65 -15.86 12.07 19.31
C GLU A 65 -15.06 11.83 20.59
N ILE A 66 -14.12 10.88 20.56
CA ILE A 66 -13.23 10.60 21.71
C ILE A 66 -12.01 11.54 21.69
N GLY A 67 -11.47 11.85 20.51
CA GLY A 67 -10.35 12.78 20.37
C GLY A 67 -8.97 12.13 20.58
N PRO A 68 -7.93 12.91 20.95
CA PRO A 68 -6.60 12.41 21.28
C PRO A 68 -6.63 11.43 22.46
N ARG A 69 -5.88 10.32 22.35
CA ARG A 69 -5.88 9.23 23.34
C ARG A 69 -4.47 8.84 23.80
N PRO A 70 -3.78 9.71 24.54
CA PRO A 70 -2.48 9.34 25.10
C PRO A 70 -2.62 8.14 26.04
N ALA A 71 -1.57 7.34 26.14
CA ALA A 71 -1.58 6.13 26.96
C ALA A 71 -1.78 6.47 28.46
N GLY A 72 -2.56 5.65 29.16
CA GLY A 72 -2.88 5.82 30.57
C GLY A 72 -3.94 6.89 30.86
N THR A 73 -4.55 7.49 29.84
CA THR A 73 -5.57 8.55 30.03
C THR A 73 -7.00 8.02 30.02
N ALA A 74 -7.95 8.83 30.51
CA ALA A 74 -9.37 8.52 30.45
C ALA A 74 -9.88 8.35 29.00
N ALA A 75 -9.34 9.13 28.04
CA ALA A 75 -9.73 9.03 26.64
C ALA A 75 -9.26 7.71 25.99
N GLU A 76 -8.08 7.20 26.36
CA GLU A 76 -7.65 5.86 25.93
C GLU A 76 -8.59 4.78 26.48
N ARG A 77 -8.93 4.86 27.77
CA ARG A 77 -9.89 3.93 28.38
C ARG A 77 -11.24 3.95 27.67
N GLN A 78 -11.77 5.13 27.34
CA GLN A 78 -13.03 5.27 26.59
C GLN A 78 -12.97 4.59 25.21
N ALA A 79 -11.82 4.69 24.51
CA ALA A 79 -11.65 3.97 23.25
C ALA A 79 -11.55 2.46 23.42
N ALA A 80 -10.85 1.98 24.45
CA ALA A 80 -10.79 0.56 24.76
C ALA A 80 -12.21 0.00 25.01
N GLU A 81 -13.04 0.72 25.77
CA GLU A 81 -14.43 0.37 26.03
C GLU A 81 -15.29 0.42 24.75
N TYR A 82 -15.09 1.42 23.89
CA TYR A 82 -15.75 1.49 22.58
C TYR A 82 -15.43 0.27 21.71
N ILE A 83 -14.14 -0.06 21.54
CA ILE A 83 -13.69 -1.20 20.74
C ILE A 83 -14.25 -2.50 21.31
N ALA A 84 -14.19 -2.68 22.63
CA ALA A 84 -14.76 -3.84 23.28
C ALA A 84 -16.26 -3.96 23.03
N SER A 85 -17.01 -2.85 23.08
CA SER A 85 -18.44 -2.84 22.75
C SER A 85 -18.72 -3.25 21.30
N VAL A 86 -17.91 -2.77 20.34
CA VAL A 86 -18.05 -3.11 18.91
C VAL A 86 -17.81 -4.60 18.70
N LEU A 87 -16.74 -5.14 19.26
CA LEU A 87 -16.39 -6.55 19.14
C LEU A 87 -17.44 -7.45 19.79
N ARG A 88 -17.96 -7.10 20.97
CA ARG A 88 -19.07 -7.83 21.60
C ARG A 88 -20.33 -7.83 20.72
N ARG A 89 -20.66 -6.70 20.07
CA ARG A 89 -21.80 -6.62 19.12
C ARG A 89 -21.62 -7.51 17.90
N TYR A 90 -20.37 -7.81 17.51
CA TYR A 90 -20.07 -8.78 16.46
C TYR A 90 -20.10 -10.24 16.96
N GLY A 91 -20.35 -10.47 18.24
CA GLY A 91 -20.46 -11.81 18.84
C GLY A 91 -19.14 -12.40 19.34
N TYR A 92 -18.08 -11.60 19.44
CA TYR A 92 -16.83 -12.05 20.06
C TYR A 92 -16.94 -12.10 21.58
N ASP A 93 -16.22 -13.04 22.19
CA ASP A 93 -15.88 -12.99 23.61
C ASP A 93 -14.72 -12.00 23.80
N VAL A 94 -14.85 -11.05 24.73
CA VAL A 94 -13.97 -9.88 24.82
C VAL A 94 -13.58 -9.59 26.26
N GLU A 95 -12.28 -9.64 26.51
CA GLU A 95 -11.63 -9.26 27.76
C GLU A 95 -10.88 -7.92 27.62
N LEU A 96 -10.92 -7.10 28.67
CA LEU A 96 -10.08 -5.91 28.79
C LEU A 96 -8.92 -6.22 29.74
N GLN A 97 -7.74 -6.47 29.17
CA GLN A 97 -6.53 -6.76 29.95
C GLN A 97 -5.80 -5.47 30.34
N THR A 98 -5.57 -5.28 31.64
CA THR A 98 -4.86 -4.12 32.18
C THR A 98 -3.37 -4.38 32.34
N PHE A 99 -2.55 -3.35 32.12
CA PHE A 99 -1.11 -3.36 32.40
C PHE A 99 -0.66 -1.97 32.86
N PRO A 100 0.43 -1.86 33.64
CA PRO A 100 0.91 -0.56 34.09
C PRO A 100 1.51 0.24 32.93
N THR A 101 1.19 1.54 32.89
CA THR A 101 1.82 2.51 31.99
C THR A 101 2.77 3.41 32.77
N PRO A 102 3.90 3.84 32.18
CA PRO A 102 4.73 4.88 32.79
C PRO A 102 3.94 6.18 32.98
N ASP A 103 4.32 6.98 33.97
CA ASP A 103 3.78 8.33 34.16
C ASP A 103 4.08 9.17 32.91
N GLN A 104 3.04 9.81 32.37
CA GLN A 104 3.17 10.70 31.21
C GLN A 104 2.94 12.15 31.64
N TYR A 105 3.89 13.03 31.32
CA TYR A 105 3.66 14.48 31.43
C TYR A 105 2.82 14.94 30.24
N ILE A 106 1.52 15.06 30.46
CA ILE A 106 0.58 15.60 29.46
C ILE A 106 0.35 17.05 29.84
N ALA A 107 0.93 17.97 29.07
CA ALA A 107 0.70 19.39 29.27
C ALA A 107 -0.81 19.68 29.21
N ALA A 108 -1.33 20.44 30.17
CA ALA A 108 -2.72 20.86 30.15
C ALA A 108 -2.94 21.77 28.94
N VAL A 109 -3.71 21.29 27.96
CA VAL A 109 -4.25 22.15 26.91
C VAL A 109 -5.38 22.93 27.57
N THR A 110 -5.17 24.24 27.74
CA THR A 110 -6.13 25.19 28.31
C THR A 110 -7.18 25.58 27.30
#